data_AF-Q0RE09-F1
#
_entry.id   AF-Q0RE09-F1
#
_cell.length_a   1.000
_cell.length_b   1.000
_cell.length_c   1.000
_cell.angle_alpha   90.00
_cell.angle_beta   90.00
_cell.angle_gamma   90.00
#
_symmetry.space_group_name_H-M   'P 1'
#
loop_
_entity.id
_entity.type
_entity.pdbx_description
1 polymer ?
#
loop_
_entity_poly.entity_id
_entity_poly.type
_entity_poly.pdbx_seq_one_letter_code
_entity_poly.pdbx_strand_id
1 'polypeptide(L)'
;MIDVEALLGGVVAVDARELPDVEVALLVVDVRRLVDATDALWIRLLAEFDRRELWRLDGARSAAAWLRRECRLVHPTTATALAVAHAVEALPASGAAFRAGTLSFEHMRAIAPAAAPQRREVALRADPIFARAALWMNPRQMSNVVRTWMQLADG
;
A
#
# COMPACT_ATOMS: atom_id res chain seq x y z
N MET A 1 -18.32 -13.39 -1.45
CA MET A 1 -17.51 -12.61 -2.41
C MET A 1 -17.70 -11.14 -2.06
N ILE A 2 -16.67 -10.30 -2.15
CA ILE A 2 -16.85 -8.85 -1.93
C ILE A 2 -17.69 -8.31 -3.10
N ASP A 3 -18.81 -7.66 -2.81
CA ASP A 3 -19.65 -7.02 -3.82
C ASP A 3 -19.06 -5.66 -4.18
N VAL A 4 -18.20 -5.65 -5.20
CA VAL A 4 -17.49 -4.44 -5.64
C VAL A 4 -18.43 -3.46 -6.34
N GLU A 5 -19.44 -3.95 -7.06
CA GLU A 5 -20.39 -3.08 -7.78
C GLU A 5 -21.26 -2.27 -6.82
N ALA A 6 -21.79 -2.91 -5.77
CA ALA A 6 -22.53 -2.21 -4.73
C ALA A 6 -21.67 -1.17 -3.99
N LEU A 7 -20.41 -1.49 -3.68
CA LEU A 7 -19.47 -0.55 -3.07
C LEU A 7 -19.20 0.67 -3.96
N LEU A 8 -18.94 0.44 -5.26
CA LEU A 8 -18.68 1.50 -6.22
C LEU A 8 -19.91 2.38 -6.45
N GLY A 9 -21.10 1.80 -6.50
CA GLY A 9 -22.36 2.55 -6.64
C GLY A 9 -22.54 3.59 -5.53
N GLY A 10 -22.22 3.24 -4.28
CA GLY A 10 -22.29 4.16 -3.15
C GLY A 10 -21.28 5.32 -3.23
N VAL A 11 -20.06 5.05 -3.72
CA VAL A 11 -19.01 6.09 -3.86
C VAL A 11 -19.33 7.07 -4.99
N VAL A 12 -19.85 6.59 -6.12
CA VAL A 12 -20.12 7.42 -7.31
C VAL A 12 -21.35 8.31 -7.15
N ALA A 13 -22.29 7.95 -6.28
CA ALA A 13 -23.55 8.67 -6.11
C ALA A 13 -23.46 9.98 -5.29
N VAL A 14 -22.35 10.23 -4.59
CA VAL A 14 -22.21 11.41 -3.71
C VAL A 14 -21.88 12.67 -4.52
N ASP A 15 -22.77 13.67 -4.54
CA ASP A 15 -22.45 15.03 -5.01
C ASP A 15 -22.06 15.91 -3.82
N ALA A 16 -20.75 16.14 -3.65
CA ALA A 16 -20.23 16.93 -2.54
C ALA A 16 -20.74 18.39 -2.49
N ARG A 17 -21.30 18.90 -3.59
CA ARG A 17 -21.86 20.28 -3.65
C ARG A 17 -23.24 20.39 -3.00
N GLU A 18 -23.93 19.28 -2.80
CA GLU A 18 -25.27 19.23 -2.18
C GLU A 18 -25.19 18.97 -0.66
N LEU A 19 -23.99 18.71 -0.14
CA LEU A 19 -23.78 18.37 1.26
C LEU A 19 -23.51 19.62 2.12
N PRO A 20 -23.98 19.65 3.38
CA PRO A 20 -23.54 20.65 4.36
C PRO A 20 -22.04 20.57 4.64
N ASP A 21 -21.40 21.70 4.96
CA ASP A 21 -19.95 21.80 5.24
C ASP A 21 -19.46 20.78 6.29
N VAL A 22 -20.23 20.56 7.35
CA VAL A 22 -19.89 19.60 8.41
C VAL A 22 -19.85 18.17 7.89
N GLU A 23 -20.75 17.81 6.97
CA GLU A 23 -20.80 16.48 6.39
C GLU A 23 -19.64 16.28 5.41
N VAL A 24 -19.31 17.29 4.60
CA VAL A 24 -18.11 17.28 3.76
C VAL A 24 -16.85 17.07 4.59
N ALA A 25 -16.70 17.81 5.70
CA ALA A 25 -15.52 17.70 6.57
C ALA A 25 -15.35 16.29 7.16
N LEU A 26 -16.45 15.66 7.60
CA LEU A 26 -16.44 14.29 8.11
C LEU A 26 -16.15 13.27 7.00
N LEU A 27 -16.83 13.39 5.86
CA LEU A 27 -16.67 12.48 4.73
C LEU A 27 -15.26 12.50 4.13
N VAL A 28 -14.57 13.65 4.11
CA VAL A 28 -13.16 13.71 3.67
C VAL A 28 -12.28 12.74 4.47
N VAL A 29 -12.50 12.64 5.79
CA VAL A 29 -11.75 11.74 6.66
C VAL A 29 -12.16 10.28 6.46
N ASP A 30 -13.47 10.02 6.42
CA ASP A 30 -13.98 8.65 6.33
C ASP A 30 -13.74 8.04 4.95
N VAL A 31 -13.87 8.81 3.87
CA VAL A 31 -13.50 8.36 2.52
C VAL A 31 -12.00 8.10 2.42
N ARG A 32 -11.13 8.91 3.06
CA ARG A 32 -9.69 8.63 3.10
C ARG A 32 -9.38 7.29 3.77
N ARG A 33 -10.06 6.97 4.88
CA ARG A 33 -9.95 5.66 5.56
C ARG A 33 -10.43 4.52 4.66
N LEU A 34 -11.52 4.73 3.93
CA LEU A 34 -12.00 3.76 2.95
C LEU A 34 -10.96 3.52 1.86
N VAL A 35 -10.34 4.58 1.32
CA VAL A 35 -9.28 4.45 0.31
C VAL A 35 -8.11 3.65 0.88
N ASP A 36 -7.64 3.95 2.09
CA ASP A 36 -6.53 3.22 2.73
C ASP A 36 -6.85 1.73 2.92
N ALA A 37 -8.08 1.41 3.35
CA ALA A 37 -8.54 0.03 3.48
C ALA A 37 -8.60 -0.69 2.12
N THR A 38 -9.07 -0.01 1.07
CA THR A 38 -9.11 -0.58 -0.29
C THR A 38 -7.72 -0.73 -0.91
N ASP A 39 -6.80 0.20 -0.65
CA ASP A 39 -5.39 0.07 -1.04
C ASP A 39 -4.77 -1.16 -0.36
N ALA A 40 -5.04 -1.35 0.93
CA ALA A 40 -4.57 -2.51 1.69
C ALA A 40 -5.16 -3.84 1.20
N LEU A 41 -6.42 -3.84 0.75
CA LEU A 41 -7.01 -4.99 0.09
C LEU A 41 -6.35 -5.26 -1.27
N TRP A 42 -6.23 -4.25 -2.12
CA TRP A 42 -5.66 -4.37 -3.45
C TRP A 42 -4.23 -4.89 -3.40
N ILE A 43 -3.39 -4.32 -2.53
CA ILE A 43 -1.98 -4.75 -2.37
C ILE A 43 -1.87 -6.19 -1.87
N ARG A 44 -2.73 -6.64 -0.95
CA ARG A 44 -2.74 -8.04 -0.52
C ARG A 44 -3.12 -9.00 -1.63
N LEU A 45 -4.13 -8.63 -2.42
CA LEU A 45 -4.53 -9.42 -3.59
C LEU A 45 -3.41 -9.44 -4.62
N LEU A 46 -2.74 -8.31 -4.84
CA LEU A 46 -1.60 -8.21 -5.74
C LEU A 46 -0.41 -9.05 -5.26
N ALA A 47 -0.09 -9.03 -3.96
CA ALA A 47 0.96 -9.86 -3.38
C ALA A 47 0.68 -11.35 -3.66
N GLU A 48 -0.54 -11.80 -3.38
CA GLU A 48 -0.92 -13.19 -3.62
C GLU A 48 -0.98 -13.54 -5.12
N PHE A 49 -1.44 -12.60 -5.95
CA PHE A 49 -1.49 -12.74 -7.41
C PHE A 49 -0.10 -12.89 -8.02
N ASP A 50 0.87 -12.08 -7.56
CA ASP A 50 2.27 -12.16 -7.99
C ASP A 50 2.95 -13.41 -7.46
N ARG A 51 2.78 -13.74 -6.17
CA ARG A 51 3.34 -14.93 -5.52
C ARG A 51 2.89 -16.25 -6.16
N ARG A 52 1.62 -16.33 -6.58
CA ARG A 52 1.06 -17.47 -7.31
C ARG A 52 1.31 -17.43 -8.82
N GLU A 53 1.98 -16.38 -9.30
CA GLU A 53 2.25 -16.15 -10.72
C GLU A 53 1.00 -16.18 -11.61
N LEU A 54 -0.15 -15.73 -11.10
CA LEU A 54 -1.45 -15.84 -11.79
C LEU A 54 -1.49 -15.05 -13.11
N TRP A 55 -0.63 -14.04 -13.25
CA TRP A 55 -0.40 -13.32 -14.50
C TRP A 55 0.03 -14.23 -15.66
N ARG A 56 0.61 -15.41 -15.37
CA ARG A 56 0.97 -16.40 -16.40
C ARG A 56 -0.24 -17.05 -17.06
N LEU A 57 -1.36 -17.16 -16.33
CA LEU A 57 -2.60 -17.74 -16.87
C LEU A 57 -3.15 -16.94 -18.06
N ASP A 58 -2.79 -15.65 -18.11
CA ASP A 58 -3.20 -14.70 -19.14
C ASP A 58 -2.03 -14.31 -20.09
N GLY A 59 -0.98 -15.16 -20.12
CA GLY A 59 0.16 -15.05 -21.02
C GLY A 59 1.09 -13.84 -20.76
N ALA A 60 0.93 -13.13 -19.65
CA ALA A 60 1.84 -12.03 -19.31
C ALA A 60 3.22 -12.58 -18.89
N ARG A 61 4.26 -11.75 -19.04
CA ARG A 61 5.65 -12.11 -18.68
C ARG A 61 6.02 -11.73 -17.24
N SER A 62 5.19 -10.94 -16.57
CA SER A 62 5.32 -10.55 -15.16
C SER A 62 4.02 -9.91 -14.67
N ALA A 63 3.82 -9.82 -13.35
CA ALA A 63 2.71 -9.07 -12.77
C ALA A 63 2.73 -7.59 -13.20
N ALA A 64 3.90 -6.97 -13.33
CA ALA A 64 4.02 -5.60 -13.81
C ALA A 64 3.51 -5.46 -15.26
N ALA A 65 3.83 -6.41 -16.15
CA ALA A 65 3.32 -6.40 -17.52
C ALA A 65 1.80 -6.58 -17.55
N TRP A 66 1.28 -7.47 -16.69
CA TRP A 66 -0.15 -7.69 -16.54
C TRP A 66 -0.89 -6.44 -16.04
N LEU A 67 -0.39 -5.79 -14.98
CA LEU A 67 -0.96 -4.55 -14.43
C LEU A 67 -0.98 -3.40 -15.46
N ARG A 68 0.05 -3.29 -16.31
CA ARG A 68 0.05 -2.29 -17.39
C ARG A 68 -1.05 -2.56 -18.42
N ARG A 69 -1.28 -3.84 -18.74
CA ARG A 69 -2.29 -4.24 -19.73
C ARG A 69 -3.69 -4.14 -19.15
N GLU A 70 -3.98 -4.81 -18.04
CA GLU A 70 -5.33 -4.94 -17.49
C GLU A 70 -5.76 -3.75 -16.65
N CYS A 71 -4.86 -3.21 -15.82
CA CYS A 71 -5.18 -2.09 -14.92
C CYS A 71 -4.80 -0.72 -15.50
N ARG A 72 -4.24 -0.67 -16.72
CA ARG A 72 -3.76 0.56 -17.39
C ARG A 72 -2.77 1.39 -16.54
N LEU A 73 -2.09 0.76 -15.59
CA LEU A 73 -1.08 1.40 -14.76
C LEU A 73 0.22 1.61 -15.56
N VAL A 74 1.03 2.59 -15.19
CA VAL A 74 2.33 2.85 -15.84
C VAL A 74 3.49 2.62 -14.87
N HIS A 75 4.71 2.67 -15.40
CA HIS A 75 5.91 2.81 -14.55
C HIS A 75 6.00 4.27 -14.08
N PRO A 76 6.39 4.57 -12.82
CA PRO A 76 6.87 3.66 -11.76
C PRO A 76 5.78 3.05 -10.87
N THR A 77 4.50 3.38 -11.08
CA THR A 77 3.38 2.94 -10.24
C THR A 77 3.30 1.43 -10.11
N THR A 78 3.45 0.69 -11.22
CA THR A 78 3.48 -0.78 -11.21
C THR A 78 4.62 -1.37 -10.37
N ALA A 79 5.84 -0.86 -10.52
CA ALA A 79 6.99 -1.32 -9.74
C ALA A 79 6.83 -0.98 -8.25
N THR A 80 6.30 0.22 -7.96
CA THR A 80 6.03 0.68 -6.59
C THR A 80 4.99 -0.21 -5.91
N ALA A 81 3.89 -0.53 -6.58
CA ALA A 81 2.84 -1.38 -6.04
C ALA A 81 3.36 -2.79 -5.72
N LEU A 82 4.19 -3.37 -6.60
CA LEU A 82 4.82 -4.67 -6.35
C LEU A 82 5.84 -4.62 -5.21
N ALA A 83 6.64 -3.56 -5.13
CA ALA A 83 7.58 -3.37 -4.01
C ALA A 83 6.83 -3.25 -2.66
N VAL A 84 5.71 -2.54 -2.65
CA VAL A 84 4.83 -2.45 -1.47
C VAL A 84 4.20 -3.81 -1.15
N ALA A 85 3.73 -4.55 -2.15
CA ALA A 85 3.18 -5.89 -1.97
C ALA A 85 4.20 -6.84 -1.31
N HIS A 86 5.43 -6.87 -1.82
CA HIS A 86 6.51 -7.67 -1.23
C HIS A 86 6.91 -7.19 0.17
N ALA A 87 6.93 -5.87 0.41
CA ALA A 87 7.25 -5.31 1.71
C ALA A 87 6.21 -5.67 2.79
N VAL A 88 4.91 -5.68 2.45
CA VAL A 88 3.82 -6.09 3.35
C VAL A 88 3.98 -7.54 3.82
N GLU A 89 4.49 -8.43 2.96
CA GLU A 89 4.80 -9.82 3.32
C GLU A 89 6.13 -9.95 4.08
N ALA A 90 7.12 -9.12 3.76
CA ALA A 90 8.44 -9.16 4.35
C ALA A 90 8.52 -8.51 5.75
N LEU A 91 7.59 -7.61 6.09
CA LEU A 91 7.59 -6.81 7.32
C LEU A 91 6.27 -7.00 8.08
N PRO A 92 6.15 -8.01 8.97
CA PRO A 92 4.89 -8.41 9.59
C PRO A 92 4.17 -7.32 10.41
N ALA A 93 4.88 -6.49 11.16
CA ALA A 93 4.31 -5.43 11.98
C ALA A 93 3.79 -4.27 11.12
N SER A 94 4.59 -3.77 10.18
CA SER A 94 4.17 -2.73 9.23
C SER A 94 3.04 -3.25 8.33
N GLY A 95 3.15 -4.49 7.86
CA GLY A 95 2.12 -5.16 7.08
C GLY A 95 0.81 -5.35 7.86
N ALA A 96 0.86 -5.68 9.15
CA ALA A 96 -0.33 -5.77 9.99
C ALA A 96 -1.01 -4.41 10.17
N ALA A 97 -0.23 -3.35 10.43
CA ALA A 97 -0.74 -1.99 10.56
C ALA A 97 -1.38 -1.50 9.24
N PHE A 98 -0.74 -1.79 8.10
CA PHE A 98 -1.31 -1.52 6.78
C PHE A 98 -2.63 -2.26 6.53
N ARG A 99 -2.70 -3.56 6.87
CA ARG A 99 -3.95 -4.35 6.75
C ARG A 99 -5.08 -3.85 7.64
N ALA A 100 -4.76 -3.27 8.78
CA ALA A 100 -5.72 -2.66 9.69
C ALA A 100 -6.19 -1.26 9.22
N GLY A 101 -5.65 -0.73 8.12
CA GLY A 101 -5.93 0.61 7.64
C GLY A 101 -5.31 1.72 8.49
N THR A 102 -4.39 1.38 9.41
CA THR A 102 -3.70 2.39 10.24
C THR A 102 -2.53 3.01 9.51
N LEU A 103 -1.96 2.31 8.51
CA LEU A 103 -0.98 2.88 7.58
C LEU A 103 -1.62 3.00 6.20
N SER A 104 -1.37 4.14 5.54
CA SER A 104 -1.75 4.33 4.13
C SER A 104 -0.73 3.68 3.18
N PHE A 105 -1.10 3.56 1.91
CA PHE A 105 -0.19 3.09 0.85
C PHE A 105 1.12 3.89 0.82
N GLU A 106 1.05 5.20 1.04
CA GLU A 106 2.22 6.09 1.02
C GLU A 106 3.19 5.81 2.18
N HIS A 107 2.70 5.41 3.36
CA HIS A 107 3.57 4.97 4.45
C HIS A 107 4.31 3.69 4.07
N MET A 108 3.58 2.69 3.54
CA MET A 108 4.21 1.45 3.09
C MET A 108 5.17 1.67 1.92
N ARG A 109 4.87 2.60 1.01
CA ARG A 109 5.77 3.03 -0.07
C ARG A 109 7.07 3.61 0.48
N ALA A 110 7.00 4.39 1.55
CA ALA A 110 8.18 4.93 2.23
C ALA A 110 9.00 3.83 2.93
N ILE A 111 8.35 2.80 3.46
CA ILE A 111 8.97 1.67 4.18
C ILE A 111 9.57 0.63 3.21
N ALA A 112 8.93 0.39 2.07
CA ALA A 112 9.26 -0.70 1.14
C ALA A 112 10.76 -0.83 0.76
N PRO A 113 11.53 0.27 0.58
CA PRO A 113 12.97 0.16 0.31
C PRO A 113 13.78 -0.59 1.38
N ALA A 114 13.36 -0.53 2.65
CA ALA A 114 14.00 -1.27 3.74
C ALA A 114 13.83 -2.79 3.58
N ALA A 115 12.75 -3.24 2.96
CA ALA A 115 12.43 -4.66 2.77
C ALA A 115 13.19 -5.32 1.60
N ALA A 116 14.10 -4.60 0.94
CA ALA A 116 14.91 -5.16 -0.14
C ALA A 116 15.61 -6.46 0.30
N PRO A 117 15.74 -7.48 -0.57
CA PRO A 117 16.25 -8.81 -0.19
C PRO A 117 17.56 -8.79 0.61
N GLN A 118 18.48 -7.90 0.26
CA GLN A 118 19.79 -7.77 0.88
C GLN A 118 19.73 -7.25 2.33
N ARG A 119 18.66 -6.53 2.69
CA ARG A 119 18.45 -5.93 4.02
C ARG A 119 17.38 -6.64 4.85
N ARG A 120 16.70 -7.64 4.29
CA ARG A 120 15.48 -8.23 4.85
C ARG A 120 15.62 -8.67 6.31
N GLU A 121 16.72 -9.32 6.65
CA GLU A 121 16.94 -9.81 8.02
C GLU A 121 17.08 -8.68 9.04
N VAL A 122 17.82 -7.61 8.68
CA VAL A 122 18.00 -6.45 9.55
C VAL A 122 16.70 -5.62 9.60
N ALA A 123 15.98 -5.52 8.48
CA ALA A 123 14.69 -4.84 8.39
C ALA A 123 13.62 -5.50 9.27
N LEU A 124 13.60 -6.83 9.37
CA LEU A 124 12.68 -7.57 10.26
C LEU A 124 12.83 -7.15 11.72
N ARG A 125 14.06 -6.87 12.18
CA ARG A 125 14.31 -6.37 13.54
C ARG A 125 13.83 -4.93 13.72
N ALA A 126 13.93 -4.11 12.67
CA ALA A 126 13.50 -2.71 12.67
C ALA A 126 12.00 -2.52 12.42
N ASP A 127 11.32 -3.53 11.88
CA ASP A 127 9.91 -3.46 11.46
C ASP A 127 8.95 -2.96 12.55
N PRO A 128 8.99 -3.43 13.82
CA PRO A 128 8.15 -2.88 14.88
C PRO A 128 8.39 -1.38 15.14
N ILE A 129 9.61 -0.90 14.91
CA ILE A 129 9.97 0.51 15.04
C ILE A 129 9.37 1.30 13.86
N PHE A 130 9.47 0.79 12.63
CA PHE A 130 8.85 1.42 11.46
C PHE A 130 7.33 1.53 11.60
N ALA A 131 6.68 0.42 11.96
CA ALA A 131 5.24 0.36 12.15
C ALA A 131 4.76 1.38 13.19
N ARG A 132 5.50 1.49 14.30
CA ARG A 132 5.20 2.43 15.37
C ARG A 132 5.45 3.88 14.97
N ALA A 133 6.59 4.18 14.36
CA ALA A 133 6.93 5.53 13.91
C ALA A 133 5.90 6.09 12.91
N ALA A 134 5.40 5.24 12.01
CA ALA A 134 4.41 5.62 11.01
C ALA A 134 3.01 5.94 11.59
N LEU A 135 2.75 5.71 12.88
CA LEU A 135 1.49 6.12 13.54
C LEU A 135 1.40 7.63 13.80
N TRP A 136 2.52 8.34 13.81
CA TRP A 136 2.56 9.79 14.09
C TRP A 136 3.44 10.58 13.13
N MET A 137 4.17 9.90 12.25
CA MET A 137 4.94 10.53 11.17
C MET A 137 4.15 10.48 9.88
N ASN A 138 4.21 11.55 9.09
CA ASN A 138 3.71 11.49 7.72
C ASN A 138 4.67 10.69 6.80
N PRO A 139 4.23 10.28 5.60
CA PRO A 139 5.05 9.46 4.70
C PRO A 139 6.40 10.09 4.31
N ARG A 140 6.48 11.42 4.26
CA ARG A 140 7.73 12.13 3.95
C ARG A 140 8.74 12.00 5.09
N GLN A 141 8.29 12.18 6.34
CA GLN A 141 9.12 11.96 7.52
C GLN A 141 9.56 10.50 7.60
N MET A 142 8.64 9.57 7.35
CA MET A 142 8.94 8.14 7.30
C MET A 142 10.02 7.82 6.26
N SER A 143 9.92 8.42 5.06
CA SER A 143 10.92 8.24 4.00
C SER A 143 12.32 8.68 4.43
N ASN A 144 12.43 9.73 5.24
CA ASN A 144 13.71 10.17 5.78
C ASN A 144 14.26 9.19 6.82
N VAL A 145 13.42 8.71 7.73
CA VAL A 145 13.80 7.69 8.73
C VAL A 145 14.32 6.43 8.06
N VAL A 146 13.59 5.91 7.06
CA VAL A 146 14.00 4.72 6.31
C VAL A 146 15.30 4.95 5.58
N ARG A 147 15.49 6.12 4.94
CA ARG A 147 16.74 6.47 4.27
C ARG A 147 17.94 6.45 5.23
N THR A 148 17.83 7.12 6.37
CA THR A 148 18.90 7.16 7.38
C THR A 148 19.17 5.77 7.95
N TRP A 149 18.12 5.00 8.21
CA TRP A 149 18.27 3.62 8.68
C TRP A 149 19.01 2.75 7.65
N MET A 150 18.67 2.85 6.35
CA MET A 150 19.34 2.09 5.29
C MET A 150 20.83 2.44 5.21
N GLN A 151 21.19 3.73 5.33
CA GLN A 151 22.60 4.15 5.34
C GLN A 151 23.40 3.52 6.50
N LEU A 152 22.77 3.32 7.65
CA LEU A 152 23.39 2.66 8.81
C LEU A 152 23.40 1.14 8.68
N ALA A 153 22.43 0.54 7.98
CA ALA A 153 22.36 -0.90 7.75
C ALA A 153 23.32 -1.37 6.64
N ASP A 154 23.64 -0.50 5.69
CA ASP A 154 24.52 -0.77 4.55
C ASP A 154 26.00 -0.41 4.83
N GLY A 155 26.29 0.24 5.98
CA GLY A 155 27.64 0.63 6.41
C GLY A 155 28.21 -0.28 7.48
#